data_AF-A0A1B3ZDU8-F1
#
_entry.id   AF-A0A1B3ZDU8-F1
#
_cell.length_a   1.000
_cell.length_b   1.000
_cell.length_c   1.000
_cell.angle_alpha   90.00
_cell.angle_beta   90.00
_cell.angle_gamma   90.00
#
_symmetry.space_group_name_H-M   'P 1'
#
loop_
_entity.id
_entity.type
_entity.pdbx_description
1 polymer ?
#
loop_
_entity_poly.entity_id
_entity_poly.type
_entity_poly.pdbx_seq_one_letter_code
_entity_poly.pdbx_strand_id
1 'polypeptide(L)'
;MKSRDSHLKAVCKLLRSCQPRHDPYTFFSDSMEASAIGISNSVDLHQREPREARYLEIVGRYDRDIVEIFPRIFAEVALARGAEPGDVLGTVFGELELHNAAHGQFFTPYDVCDRGM
;
A
#
# COMPACT_ATOMS: atom_id res chain seq x y z
N MET A 1 -18.44 12.44 11.98
CA MET A 1 -17.21 12.08 11.24
C MET A 1 -16.42 11.12 12.11
N LYS A 2 -15.81 10.07 11.57
CA LYS A 2 -14.84 9.25 12.32
C LYS A 2 -13.58 10.09 12.60
N SER A 3 -12.88 9.81 13.69
CA SER A 3 -11.60 10.47 13.99
C SER A 3 -10.49 9.96 13.07
N ARG A 4 -9.40 10.73 12.92
CA ARG A 4 -8.20 10.31 12.19
C ARG A 4 -7.69 8.94 12.69
N ASP A 5 -7.62 8.75 14.00
CA ASP A 5 -7.22 7.48 14.64
C ASP A 5 -8.10 6.30 14.21
N SER A 6 -9.43 6.51 14.07
CA SER A 6 -10.32 5.46 13.59
C SER A 6 -10.04 5.07 12.14
N HIS A 7 -9.65 6.01 11.29
CA HIS A 7 -9.28 5.74 9.90
C HIS A 7 -7.91 5.06 9.81
N LEU A 8 -6.93 5.50 10.61
CA LEU A 8 -5.63 4.83 10.71
C LEU A 8 -5.77 3.37 11.14
N LYS A 9 -6.61 3.10 12.15
CA LYS A 9 -6.94 1.72 12.57
C LYS A 9 -7.60 0.90 11.47
N ALA A 10 -8.45 1.51 10.65
CA ALA A 10 -9.08 0.85 9.51
C ALA A 10 -8.05 0.48 8.44
N VAL A 11 -7.12 1.38 8.12
CA VAL A 11 -5.98 1.10 7.22
C VAL A 11 -5.17 -0.08 7.75
N CYS A 12 -4.73 -0.03 9.01
CA CYS A 12 -3.96 -1.13 9.62
C CYS A 12 -4.72 -2.46 9.59
N LYS A 13 -6.04 -2.45 9.77
CA LYS A 13 -6.87 -3.65 9.68
C LYS A 13 -6.92 -4.24 8.27
N LEU A 14 -7.04 -3.40 7.24
CA LEU A 14 -7.04 -3.83 5.83
C LEU A 14 -5.68 -4.39 5.41
N LEU A 15 -4.58 -3.79 5.88
CA LEU A 15 -3.24 -4.31 5.62
C LEU A 15 -3.05 -5.69 6.28
N ARG A 16 -3.52 -5.85 7.52
CA ARG A 16 -3.48 -7.13 8.24
C ARG A 16 -4.31 -8.23 7.62
N SER A 17 -5.45 -7.92 6.97
CA SER A 17 -6.26 -8.96 6.31
C SER A 17 -5.56 -9.62 5.12
N CYS A 18 -4.49 -9.03 4.61
CA CYS A 18 -3.69 -9.57 3.51
C CYS A 18 -2.51 -10.44 3.99
N GLN A 19 -2.26 -10.48 5.30
CA GLN A 19 -1.25 -11.36 5.89
C GLN A 19 -1.78 -12.80 6.00
N PRO A 20 -0.90 -13.82 5.92
CA PRO A 20 0.55 -13.74 5.69
C PRO A 20 0.93 -13.70 4.20
N ARG A 21 -0.04 -13.62 3.28
CA ARG A 21 0.21 -13.75 1.83
C ARG A 21 1.07 -12.63 1.26
N HIS A 22 0.94 -11.42 1.80
CA HIS A 22 1.72 -10.26 1.39
C HIS A 22 2.33 -9.53 2.59
N ASP A 23 3.54 -9.02 2.40
CA ASP A 23 4.18 -8.11 3.34
C ASP A 23 3.36 -6.80 3.41
N PRO A 24 2.90 -6.37 4.59
CA PRO A 24 2.03 -5.21 4.72
C PRO A 24 2.71 -3.90 4.32
N TYR A 25 4.04 -3.82 4.42
CA TYR A 25 4.80 -2.64 3.99
C TYR A 25 4.79 -2.51 2.46
N THR A 26 5.18 -3.57 1.75
CA THR A 26 5.19 -3.63 0.29
C THR A 26 3.78 -3.43 -0.26
N PHE A 27 2.79 -4.09 0.34
CA PHE A 27 1.39 -3.98 -0.04
C PHE A 27 0.85 -2.54 0.13
N PHE A 28 1.20 -1.87 1.23
CA PHE A 28 0.82 -0.47 1.43
C PHE A 28 1.49 0.47 0.42
N SER A 29 2.79 0.28 0.17
CA SER A 29 3.54 1.06 -0.82
C SER A 29 2.96 0.91 -2.22
N ASP A 30 2.72 -0.34 -2.66
CA ASP A 30 2.13 -0.66 -3.96
C ASP A 30 0.72 -0.08 -4.10
N SER A 31 -0.09 -0.14 -3.04
CA SER A 31 -1.43 0.49 -3.01
C SER A 31 -1.36 2.00 -3.21
N MET A 32 -0.39 2.66 -2.58
CA MET A 32 -0.19 4.10 -2.70
C MET A 32 0.35 4.50 -4.07
N GLU A 33 1.29 3.73 -4.62
CA GLU A 33 1.85 3.95 -5.96
C GLU A 33 0.77 3.78 -7.04
N ALA A 34 -0.01 2.70 -6.97
CA ALA A 34 -1.12 2.46 -7.89
C ALA A 34 -2.18 3.58 -7.85
N SER A 35 -2.49 4.09 -6.66
CA SER A 35 -3.41 5.22 -6.48
C SER A 35 -2.84 6.52 -7.07
N ALA A 36 -1.55 6.78 -6.84
CA ALA A 36 -0.86 7.95 -7.39
C ALA A 36 -0.81 7.91 -8.93
N ILE A 37 -0.57 6.73 -9.51
CA ILE A 37 -0.61 6.51 -10.96
C ILE A 37 -2.01 6.81 -11.50
N GLY A 38 -3.07 6.27 -10.89
CA GLY A 38 -4.45 6.51 -11.33
C GLY A 38 -4.83 8.00 -11.35
N ILE A 39 -4.40 8.73 -10.33
CA ILE A 39 -4.58 10.19 -10.27
C ILE A 39 -3.74 10.88 -11.37
N SER A 40 -2.47 10.50 -11.50
CA SER A 40 -1.55 11.10 -12.48
C SER A 40 -2.00 10.88 -13.92
N ASN A 41 -2.53 9.70 -14.25
CA ASN A 41 -3.10 9.37 -15.55
C ASN A 41 -4.35 10.20 -15.88
N SER A 42 -5.04 10.71 -14.86
CA SER A 42 -6.20 11.59 -15.04
C SER A 42 -5.83 13.05 -15.31
N VAL A 43 -4.60 13.47 -15.01
CA VAL A 43 -4.14 14.86 -15.13
C VAL A 43 -3.05 15.07 -16.18
N ASP A 44 -2.22 14.06 -16.45
CA ASP A 44 -1.07 14.14 -17.36
C ASP A 44 -1.05 12.94 -18.33
N LEU A 45 -1.63 13.18 -19.50
CA LEU A 45 -1.83 12.16 -20.54
C LEU A 45 -0.54 11.81 -21.29
N HIS A 46 0.48 12.68 -21.27
CA HIS A 46 1.71 12.49 -22.04
C HIS A 46 2.58 11.36 -21.48
N GLN A 47 2.56 11.15 -20.17
CA GLN A 47 3.29 10.07 -19.48
C GLN A 47 2.38 8.89 -19.11
N ARG A 48 1.18 8.82 -19.70
CA ARG A 48 0.18 7.82 -19.33
C ARG A 48 0.64 6.39 -19.62
N GLU A 49 1.20 6.13 -20.80
CA GLU A 49 1.63 4.79 -21.19
C GLU A 49 2.66 4.15 -20.23
N PRO A 50 3.79 4.80 -19.89
CA PRO A 50 4.75 4.21 -18.96
C PRO A 50 4.18 4.03 -17.55
N ARG A 51 3.28 4.92 -17.11
CA ARG A 51 2.61 4.80 -15.81
C ARG A 51 1.59 3.67 -15.78
N GLU A 52 0.80 3.51 -16.84
CA GLU A 52 -0.16 2.42 -16.98
C GLU A 52 0.55 1.07 -16.99
N ALA A 53 1.71 0.97 -17.67
CA ALA A 53 2.55 -0.23 -17.62
C ALA A 53 3.00 -0.54 -16.18
N ARG A 54 3.43 0.48 -15.42
CA ARG A 54 3.80 0.31 -14.02
C ARG A 54 2.62 -0.09 -13.14
N TYR A 55 1.44 0.49 -13.35
CA TYR A 55 0.21 0.11 -12.65
C TYR A 55 -0.11 -1.37 -12.87
N LEU A 56 -0.06 -1.83 -14.13
CA LEU A 56 -0.29 -3.22 -14.50
C LEU A 56 0.75 -4.17 -13.89
N GLU A 57 2.01 -3.76 -13.80
CA GLU A 57 3.06 -4.51 -13.13
C GLU A 57 2.78 -4.68 -11.63
N ILE A 58 2.29 -3.63 -10.97
CA ILE A 58 1.92 -3.68 -9.55
C ILE A 58 0.72 -4.60 -9.35
N VAL A 59 -0.41 -4.34 -10.02
CA VAL A 59 -1.65 -5.11 -9.79
C VAL A 59 -1.52 -6.57 -10.23
N GLY A 60 -0.65 -6.85 -11.21
CA GLY A 60 -0.37 -8.22 -11.67
C GLY A 60 0.31 -9.11 -10.63
N ARG A 61 0.84 -8.55 -9.54
CA ARG A 61 1.44 -9.30 -8.42
C ARG A 61 0.41 -9.82 -7.41
N TYR A 62 -0.85 -9.38 -7.52
CA TYR A 62 -1.89 -9.62 -6.52
C TYR A 62 -3.10 -10.32 -7.13
N ASP A 63 -3.78 -11.14 -6.32
CA ASP A 63 -5.08 -11.68 -6.67
C ASP A 63 -6.12 -10.55 -6.81
N ARG A 64 -7.13 -10.76 -7.65
CA ARG A 64 -8.17 -9.75 -7.91
C ARG A 64 -8.85 -9.25 -6.63
N ASP A 65 -9.21 -10.15 -5.72
CA ASP A 65 -9.81 -9.82 -4.41
C ASP A 65 -8.90 -8.88 -3.58
N ILE A 66 -7.59 -9.06 -3.68
CA ILE A 66 -6.59 -8.26 -2.97
C ILE A 66 -6.41 -6.90 -3.63
N VAL A 67 -6.42 -6.83 -4.97
CA VAL A 67 -6.40 -5.56 -5.72
C VAL A 67 -7.62 -4.69 -5.38
N GLU A 68 -8.78 -5.29 -5.11
CA GLU A 68 -9.99 -4.55 -4.70
C GLU A 68 -9.85 -3.86 -3.32
N ILE A 69 -8.82 -4.20 -2.53
CA ILE A 69 -8.52 -3.58 -1.25
C ILE A 69 -7.75 -2.26 -1.43
N PHE A 70 -6.98 -2.10 -2.51
CA PHE A 70 -6.21 -0.88 -2.81
C PHE A 70 -7.04 0.41 -2.70
N PRO A 71 -8.18 0.55 -3.41
CA PRO A 71 -8.98 1.77 -3.34
C PRO A 71 -9.60 1.99 -1.95
N ARG A 72 -9.82 0.92 -1.17
CA ARG A 72 -10.34 1.02 0.20
C ARG A 72 -9.30 1.59 1.15
N ILE A 73 -8.03 1.15 1.02
CA ILE A 73 -6.90 1.73 1.76
C ILE A 73 -6.75 3.21 1.41
N PHE A 74 -6.76 3.54 0.13
CA PHE A 74 -6.63 4.92 -0.32
C PHE A 74 -7.77 5.81 0.20
N ALA A 75 -9.01 5.31 0.20
CA ALA A 75 -10.15 6.03 0.74
C ALA A 75 -9.99 6.34 2.24
N GLU A 76 -9.58 5.37 3.06
CA GLU A 76 -9.37 5.59 4.49
C GLU A 76 -8.20 6.57 4.74
N VAL A 77 -7.13 6.52 3.95
CA VAL A 77 -6.02 7.49 4.00
C VAL A 77 -6.52 8.90 3.64
N ALA A 78 -7.31 9.05 2.57
CA ALA A 78 -7.86 10.34 2.16
C ALA A 78 -8.79 10.92 3.23
N LEU A 79 -9.64 10.09 3.86
CA LEU A 79 -10.52 10.49 4.96
C LEU A 79 -9.72 10.87 6.22
N ALA A 80 -8.68 10.11 6.58
CA ALA A 80 -7.79 10.45 7.68
C ALA A 80 -7.12 11.81 7.48
N ARG A 81 -6.70 12.14 6.25
CA ARG A 81 -6.11 13.43 5.90
C ARG A 81 -7.13 14.58 5.95
N GLY A 82 -8.40 14.30 5.62
CA GLY A 82 -9.47 15.28 5.68
C GLY A 82 -10.00 15.55 7.09
N ALA A 83 -9.83 14.62 8.03
CA ALA A 83 -10.33 14.75 9.40
C ALA A 83 -9.51 15.74 10.24
N GLU A 84 -8.17 15.66 10.18
CA GLU A 84 -7.26 16.50 10.95
C GLU A 84 -5.94 16.73 10.18
N PRO A 85 -5.34 17.93 10.23
CA PRO A 85 -4.04 18.17 9.63
C PRO A 85 -2.95 17.33 10.33
N GLY A 86 -2.17 16.58 9.56
CA GLY A 86 -1.08 15.76 10.09
C GLY A 86 -0.50 14.79 9.06
N ASP A 87 0.62 14.17 9.41
CA ASP A 87 1.29 13.18 8.56
C ASP A 87 0.66 11.78 8.72
N VAL A 88 -0.43 11.56 7.99
CA VAL A 88 -1.16 10.28 7.96
C VAL A 88 -0.29 9.15 7.40
N LEU A 89 0.47 9.42 6.34
CA LEU A 89 1.31 8.40 5.71
C LEU A 89 2.45 7.98 6.63
N GLY A 90 3.18 8.94 7.22
CA GLY A 90 4.23 8.63 8.18
C GLY A 90 3.71 7.92 9.42
N THR A 91 2.49 8.22 9.87
CA THR A 91 1.86 7.50 10.99
C THR A 91 1.59 6.03 10.62
N VAL A 92 1.05 5.76 9.42
CA VAL A 92 0.84 4.37 8.96
C VAL A 92 2.16 3.64 8.79
N PHE A 93 3.16 4.26 8.16
CA PHE A 93 4.49 3.66 8.02
C PHE A 93 5.15 3.36 9.37
N GLY A 94 5.09 4.30 10.32
CA GLY A 94 5.62 4.07 11.67
C GLY A 94 4.94 2.90 12.40
N GLU A 95 3.61 2.78 12.29
CA GLU A 95 2.87 1.63 12.84
C GLU A 95 3.27 0.31 12.18
N LEU A 96 3.51 0.33 10.87
CA LEU A 96 4.00 -0.83 10.12
C LEU A 96 5.43 -1.21 10.50
N GLU A 97 6.33 -0.24 10.69
CA GLU A 97 7.71 -0.45 11.12
C GLU A 97 7.80 -0.99 12.54
N LEU A 98 7.05 -0.42 13.48
CA LEU A 98 6.94 -0.93 14.85
C LEU A 98 6.44 -2.37 14.86
N HIS A 99 5.49 -2.69 13.98
CA HIS A 99 4.98 -4.05 13.86
C HIS A 99 6.00 -5.00 13.24
N ASN A 100 6.70 -4.60 12.17
CA ASN A 100 7.74 -5.40 11.55
C ASN A 100 8.88 -5.70 12.55
N ALA A 101 9.31 -4.70 13.32
CA ALA A 101 10.29 -4.86 14.38
C ALA A 101 9.78 -5.79 15.52
N ALA A 102 8.51 -5.68 15.89
CA ALA A 102 7.89 -6.54 16.90
C ALA A 102 7.67 -7.99 16.43
N HIS A 103 7.57 -8.24 15.13
CA HIS A 103 7.33 -9.57 14.55
C HIS A 103 8.63 -10.34 14.25
N GLY A 104 9.81 -9.79 14.60
CA GLY A 104 11.08 -10.53 14.61
C GLY A 104 11.66 -10.86 13.23
N GLN A 105 11.17 -10.27 12.15
CA GLN A 105 11.82 -10.40 10.85
C GLN A 105 12.97 -9.39 10.74
N PHE A 106 14.16 -9.85 11.16
CA PHE A 106 15.37 -9.49 10.44
C PHE A 106 15.09 -9.67 8.95
N PHE A 107 15.48 -8.66 8.16
CA PHE A 107 15.56 -8.73 6.71
C PHE A 107 16.33 -10.01 6.33
N THR A 108 15.65 -11.12 6.08
CA THR A 108 16.26 -12.20 5.31
C THR A 108 16.29 -11.66 3.90
N PRO A 109 17.47 -11.34 3.35
CA PRO A 109 17.56 -10.78 2.01
C PRO A 109 16.81 -11.69 1.04
N TYR A 110 16.13 -11.07 0.09
CA TYR A 110 15.51 -11.73 -1.05
C TYR A 110 16.47 -12.81 -1.56
N ASP A 111 16.02 -14.07 -1.51
CA ASP A 111 16.64 -15.18 -2.22
C ASP A 111 16.51 -14.84 -3.71
N VAL A 112 17.54 -14.20 -4.24
CA VAL A 112 17.69 -13.95 -5.67
C VAL A 112 17.96 -15.29 -6.32
N CYS A 113 16.98 -15.75 -7.07
CA CYS A 113 17.10 -16.69 -8.18
C CYS A 113 17.48 -18.13 -7.82
N ASP A 114 16.44 -18.98 -7.80
CA ASP A 114 16.49 -20.19 -8.62
C ASP A 114 16.93 -19.80 -10.05
N ARG A 115 18.14 -20.23 -10.43
CA ARG A 115 18.49 -20.41 -11.83
C ARG A 115 19.51 -21.55 -11.95
N GLY A 116 18.96 -22.75 -12.06
CA GLY A 116 19.31 -23.72 -13.10
C GLY A 116 20.77 -24.15 -13.27
N MET A 117 20.91 -25.48 -13.12
CA MET A 117 21.89 -26.39 -13.74
C MET A 117 23.03 -26.89 -12.85
#